data_AF-A0A954PRD9-F1
#
_entry.id   AF-A0A954PRD9-F1
#
_cell.length_a   1.000
_cell.length_b   1.000
_cell.length_c   1.000
_cell.angle_alpha   90.00
_cell.angle_beta   90.00
_cell.angle_gamma   90.00
#
_symmetry.space_group_name_H-M   'P 1'
#
loop_
_entity.id
_entity.type
_entity.pdbx_description
1 polymer ?
#
loop_
_entity_poly.entity_id
_entity_poly.type
_entity_poly.pdbx_seq_one_letter_code
_entity_poly.pdbx_strand_id
1 'polypeptide(L)'
;HGWQWLFLLEGIPSVMIGLAVLFYLPDYPKDATWLSVEQRGWLVTRMQREEDLRRSHHNADHLAAMMQWRVWLLIAIYFTVAVGANAGGAYFPKLIKDEFQGLSTFQIGLLSALPHICAVLGMTLWGISSDRNNERRWHLAIAAVVGAAGWALTALTESPVLSLVGLCLAQTGMMSMLPVFWTLPTAFLTGAAAAGGIALINSVANIGGFFGATILGTFGLWSMAACLFAGAILAMAGGGMNSAHEQETDT
;
A
#
# COMPACT_ATOMS: atom_id res chain seq x y z
N HIS A 1 -29.23 -17.02 8.58
CA HIS A 1 -28.15 -18.00 8.79
C HIS A 1 -27.08 -18.03 7.69
N GLY A 2 -27.21 -17.31 6.55
CA GLY A 2 -26.20 -17.34 5.48
C GLY A 2 -24.82 -16.76 5.82
N TRP A 3 -24.74 -15.81 6.76
CA TRP A 3 -23.47 -15.16 7.12
C TRP A 3 -22.46 -16.13 7.78
N GLN A 4 -22.93 -17.18 8.46
CA GLN A 4 -22.07 -18.17 9.10
C GLN A 4 -21.33 -19.03 8.07
N TRP A 5 -21.99 -19.32 6.94
CA TRP A 5 -21.38 -20.05 5.84
C TRP A 5 -20.27 -19.27 5.14
N LEU A 6 -20.37 -17.93 5.08
CA LEU A 6 -19.27 -17.09 4.57
C LEU A 6 -17.99 -17.28 5.39
N PHE A 7 -18.10 -17.24 6.73
CA PHE A 7 -16.95 -17.49 7.61
C PHE A 7 -16.34 -18.87 7.43
N LEU A 8 -17.16 -19.91 7.22
CA LEU A 8 -16.66 -21.26 6.96
C LEU A 8 -15.97 -21.37 5.60
N LEU A 9 -16.59 -20.81 4.55
CA LEU A 9 -16.07 -20.87 3.18
C LEU A 9 -14.79 -20.07 3.00
N GLU A 10 -14.61 -18.94 3.70
CA GLU A 10 -13.36 -18.16 3.69
C GLU A 10 -12.33 -18.68 4.71
N GLY A 11 -12.79 -19.18 5.85
CA GLY A 11 -11.93 -19.66 6.94
C GLY A 11 -11.24 -20.99 6.62
N ILE A 12 -11.94 -21.95 6.03
CA ILE A 12 -11.38 -23.28 5.72
C ILE A 12 -10.17 -23.18 4.77
N PRO A 13 -10.22 -22.48 3.62
CA PRO A 13 -9.06 -22.29 2.75
C PRO A 13 -7.89 -21.61 3.47
N SER A 14 -8.19 -20.60 4.30
CA SER A 14 -7.17 -19.87 5.06
C SER A 14 -6.44 -20.79 6.06
N VAL A 15 -7.18 -21.65 6.78
CA VAL A 15 -6.62 -22.65 7.69
C VAL A 15 -5.80 -23.69 6.93
N MET A 16 -6.30 -24.17 5.78
CA MET A 16 -5.55 -25.12 4.95
C MET A 16 -4.24 -24.54 4.43
N ILE A 17 -4.24 -23.27 3.99
CA ILE A 17 -3.01 -22.57 3.58
C ILE A 17 -2.08 -22.40 4.78
N GLY A 18 -2.60 -22.01 5.95
CA GLY A 18 -1.79 -21.88 7.17
C GLY A 18 -1.11 -23.20 7.56
N LEU A 19 -1.85 -24.32 7.50
CA LEU A 19 -1.28 -25.65 7.71
C LEU A 19 -0.24 -26.00 6.64
N ALA A 20 -0.52 -25.71 5.36
CA ALA A 20 0.44 -25.93 4.28
C ALA A 20 1.74 -25.14 4.50
N VAL A 21 1.67 -23.88 4.93
CA VAL A 21 2.85 -23.06 5.24
C VAL A 21 3.72 -23.71 6.32
N LEU A 22 3.13 -24.28 7.38
CA LEU A 22 3.88 -24.98 8.43
C LEU A 22 4.70 -26.18 7.92
N PHE A 23 4.27 -26.81 6.83
CA PHE A 23 4.95 -27.99 6.27
C PHE A 23 5.81 -27.67 5.03
N TYR A 24 5.50 -26.61 4.28
CA TYR A 24 6.12 -26.32 2.99
C TYR A 24 7.04 -25.09 2.99
N LEU A 25 6.94 -24.17 3.96
CA LEU A 25 7.78 -22.98 3.99
C LEU A 25 9.08 -23.26 4.78
N PRO A 26 10.24 -23.37 4.10
CA PRO A 26 11.51 -23.61 4.78
C PRO A 26 11.99 -22.35 5.50
N ASP A 27 12.58 -22.50 6.69
CA ASP A 27 13.13 -21.37 7.46
C ASP A 27 14.34 -20.72 6.79
N TYR A 28 15.12 -21.50 6.02
CA TYR A 28 16.28 -21.00 5.28
C TYR A 28 16.32 -21.54 3.84
N PRO A 29 16.90 -20.78 2.88
CA PRO A 29 17.09 -21.23 1.50
C PRO A 29 17.80 -22.59 1.35
N LYS A 30 18.73 -22.90 2.27
CA LYS A 30 19.43 -24.20 2.30
C LYS A 30 18.49 -25.39 2.52
N ASP A 31 17.41 -25.17 3.28
CA ASP A 31 16.44 -26.19 3.69
C ASP A 31 15.30 -26.33 2.66
N ALA A 32 15.27 -25.47 1.63
CA ALA A 32 14.23 -25.45 0.60
C ALA A 32 14.32 -26.64 -0.36
N THR A 33 13.53 -27.69 -0.12
CA THR A 33 13.53 -28.94 -0.91
C THR A 33 13.17 -28.75 -2.39
N TRP A 34 12.45 -27.69 -2.74
CA TRP A 34 11.99 -27.39 -4.09
C TRP A 34 13.01 -26.63 -4.96
N LEU A 35 14.10 -26.11 -4.37
CA LEU A 35 15.18 -25.44 -5.11
C LEU A 35 16.25 -26.43 -5.55
N SER A 36 16.80 -26.26 -6.76
CA SER A 36 17.98 -26.99 -7.21
C SER A 36 19.21 -26.61 -6.38
N VAL A 37 20.21 -27.49 -6.32
CA VAL A 37 21.46 -27.24 -5.57
C VAL A 37 22.12 -25.93 -6.02
N GLU A 38 22.12 -25.66 -7.33
CA GLU A 38 22.67 -24.43 -7.91
C GLU A 38 21.87 -23.19 -7.50
N GLN A 39 20.53 -23.25 -7.56
CA GLN A 39 19.66 -22.15 -7.13
C GLN A 39 19.81 -21.84 -5.64
N ARG A 40 19.93 -22.88 -4.79
CA ARG A 40 20.19 -22.71 -3.35
C ARG A 40 21.54 -22.04 -3.12
N GLY A 41 22.59 -22.51 -3.80
CA GLY A 41 23.93 -21.93 -3.70
C GLY A 41 23.94 -20.45 -4.09
N TRP A 42 23.37 -20.13 -5.25
CA TRP A 42 23.23 -18.75 -5.72
C TRP A 42 22.48 -17.86 -4.72
N LEU A 43 21.35 -18.34 -4.19
CA LEU A 43 20.51 -17.56 -3.27
C LEU A 43 21.22 -17.31 -1.93
N VAL A 44 21.90 -18.33 -1.39
CA VAL A 44 22.69 -18.20 -0.16
C VAL A 44 23.83 -17.18 -0.35
N THR A 45 24.57 -17.26 -1.45
CA THR A 45 25.66 -16.31 -1.74
C THR A 45 25.13 -14.89 -1.94
N ARG A 46 23.99 -14.73 -2.63
CA ARG A 46 23.33 -13.43 -2.82
C ARG A 46 22.93 -12.81 -1.48
N MET A 47 22.30 -13.59 -0.60
CA MET A 47 21.88 -13.14 0.73
C MET A 47 23.08 -12.77 1.61
N GLN A 48 24.15 -13.56 1.61
CA GLN A 48 25.38 -13.25 2.35
C GLN A 48 26.00 -11.94 1.87
N ARG A 49 26.09 -11.74 0.55
CA ARG A 49 26.61 -10.50 -0.02
C ARG A 49 25.77 -9.28 0.38
N GLU A 50 24.44 -9.41 0.36
CA GLU A 50 23.55 -8.35 0.86
C GLU A 50 23.75 -8.10 2.35
N GLU A 51 23.94 -9.14 3.16
CA GLU A 51 24.16 -8.99 4.59
C GLU A 51 25.51 -8.33 4.92
N ASP A 52 26.57 -8.66 4.19
CA ASP A 52 27.90 -8.07 4.34
C ASP A 52 27.90 -6.59 3.93
N LEU A 53 27.28 -6.24 2.80
CA LEU A 53 27.07 -4.85 2.38
C LEU A 53 26.26 -4.07 3.42
N ARG A 54 25.25 -4.70 4.03
CA ARG A 54 24.47 -4.06 5.10
C ARG A 54 25.33 -3.83 6.34
N ARG A 55 26.17 -4.79 6.75
CA ARG A 55 27.03 -4.68 7.95
C ARG A 55 28.13 -3.62 7.80
N SER A 56 28.69 -3.42 6.60
CA SER A 56 29.71 -2.39 6.37
C SER A 56 29.22 -0.94 6.57
N HIS A 57 27.91 -0.71 6.54
CA HIS A 57 27.29 0.59 6.83
C HIS A 57 26.82 0.76 8.28
N HIS A 58 27.11 -0.18 9.20
CA HIS A 58 26.59 -0.14 10.57
C HIS A 58 27.56 0.43 11.61
N ASN A 59 27.16 1.56 12.19
CA ASN A 59 27.57 2.05 13.52
C ASN A 59 26.45 2.84 14.23
N ALA A 60 25.20 2.76 13.77
CA ALA A 60 24.13 3.63 14.26
C ALA A 60 23.12 2.92 15.18
N ASP A 61 22.92 3.53 16.34
CA ASP A 61 21.92 3.22 17.35
C ASP A 61 20.53 2.95 16.73
N HIS A 62 19.94 1.78 17.00
CA HIS A 62 18.72 1.32 16.32
C HIS A 62 17.52 2.27 16.53
N LEU A 63 17.50 2.98 17.66
CA LEU A 63 16.50 4.01 17.95
C LEU A 63 16.70 5.28 17.12
N ALA A 64 17.95 5.66 16.85
CA ALA A 64 18.26 6.81 16.00
C ALA A 64 17.82 6.59 14.55
N ALA A 65 17.87 5.34 14.06
CA ALA A 65 17.35 4.97 12.75
C ALA A 65 15.83 5.22 12.62
N MET A 66 15.06 4.99 13.70
CA MET A 66 13.61 5.24 13.74
C MET A 66 13.27 6.74 13.81
N MET A 67 14.17 7.57 14.34
CA MET A 67 14.01 9.02 14.43
C MET A 67 14.47 9.76 13.17
N GLN A 68 14.95 9.05 12.15
CA GLN A 68 15.32 9.68 10.89
C GLN A 68 14.10 10.34 10.24
N TRP A 69 14.29 11.56 9.72
CA TRP A 69 13.22 12.32 9.09
C TRP A 69 12.53 11.55 7.94
N ARG A 70 13.26 10.65 7.26
CA ARG A 70 12.76 9.77 6.20
C ARG A 70 11.64 8.85 6.68
N VAL A 71 11.74 8.32 7.90
CA VAL A 71 10.70 7.47 8.50
C VAL A 71 9.42 8.28 8.74
N TRP A 72 9.56 9.50 9.27
CA TRP A 72 8.43 10.40 9.52
C TRP A 72 7.77 10.89 8.23
N LEU A 73 8.54 11.12 7.17
CA LEU A 73 8.00 11.39 5.85
C LEU A 73 7.18 10.19 5.31
N LEU A 74 7.71 8.97 5.44
CA LEU A 74 6.99 7.75 5.05
C LEU A 74 5.72 7.56 5.88
N ILE A 75 5.76 7.83 7.19
CA ILE A 75 4.58 7.85 8.05
C ILE A 75 3.53 8.83 7.49
N ALA A 76 3.94 10.06 7.19
CA ALA A 76 3.03 11.10 6.71
C ALA A 76 2.41 10.72 5.34
N ILE A 77 3.19 10.15 4.42
CA ILE A 77 2.67 9.67 3.13
C ILE A 77 1.70 8.51 3.35
N TYR A 78 2.07 7.50 4.13
CA TYR A 78 1.22 6.33 4.37
C TYR A 78 -0.06 6.70 5.13
N PHE A 79 0.00 7.69 6.01
CA PHE A 79 -1.17 8.25 6.70
C PHE A 79 -2.23 8.75 5.71
N THR A 80 -1.83 9.43 4.63
CA THR A 80 -2.79 9.90 3.61
C THR A 80 -3.52 8.75 2.91
N VAL A 81 -2.82 7.66 2.64
CA VAL A 81 -3.40 6.44 2.08
C VAL A 81 -4.31 5.76 3.09
N ALA A 82 -3.89 5.66 4.35
CA ALA A 82 -4.67 5.04 5.42
C ALA A 82 -5.98 5.77 5.67
N VAL A 83 -5.98 7.11 5.71
CA VAL A 83 -7.19 7.94 5.81
C VAL A 83 -8.15 7.63 4.66
N GLY A 84 -7.68 7.71 3.41
CA GLY A 84 -8.52 7.52 2.23
C GLY A 84 -9.05 6.09 2.07
N ALA A 85 -8.21 5.08 2.31
CA ALA A 85 -8.59 3.67 2.14
C ALA A 85 -9.64 3.22 3.18
N ASN A 86 -9.47 3.63 4.45
CA ASN A 86 -10.44 3.30 5.50
C ASN A 86 -11.76 4.06 5.29
N ALA A 87 -11.69 5.34 4.92
CA ALA A 87 -12.88 6.11 4.57
C ALA A 87 -13.63 5.49 3.38
N GLY A 88 -12.90 5.11 2.32
CA GLY A 88 -13.46 4.47 1.13
C GLY A 88 -14.13 3.14 1.44
N GLY A 89 -13.47 2.26 2.21
CA GLY A 89 -14.04 0.97 2.61
C GLY A 89 -15.37 1.09 3.35
N ALA A 90 -15.53 2.11 4.20
CA ALA A 90 -16.77 2.34 4.94
C ALA A 90 -17.86 3.07 4.12
N TYR A 91 -17.47 4.00 3.23
CA TYR A 91 -18.41 4.91 2.58
C TYR A 91 -18.74 4.56 1.12
N PHE A 92 -17.96 3.75 0.40
CA PHE A 92 -18.24 3.45 -1.01
C PHE A 92 -19.64 2.87 -1.24
N PRO A 93 -20.10 1.85 -0.50
CA PRO A 93 -21.46 1.33 -0.70
C PRO A 93 -22.53 2.37 -0.40
N LYS A 94 -22.29 3.25 0.58
CA LYS A 94 -23.21 4.34 0.93
C LYS A 94 -23.26 5.40 -0.16
N LEU A 95 -22.11 5.88 -0.64
CA LEU A 95 -22.01 6.86 -1.73
C LEU A 95 -22.70 6.34 -3.00
N ILE A 96 -22.46 5.07 -3.35
CA ILE A 96 -23.12 4.43 -4.49
C ILE A 96 -24.64 4.34 -4.26
N LYS A 97 -25.08 3.98 -3.06
CA LYS A 97 -26.52 3.91 -2.73
C LYS A 97 -27.22 5.26 -2.82
N ASP A 98 -26.55 6.32 -2.35
CA ASP A 98 -27.12 7.68 -2.32
C ASP A 98 -27.30 8.23 -3.76
N GLU A 99 -26.37 7.91 -4.66
CA GLU A 99 -26.41 8.27 -6.09
C GLU A 99 -27.36 7.39 -6.92
N PHE A 100 -27.35 6.08 -6.70
CA PHE A 100 -28.15 5.11 -7.46
C PHE A 100 -29.42 4.71 -6.71
N GLN A 101 -30.41 5.61 -6.73
CA GLN A 101 -31.69 5.38 -6.07
C GLN A 101 -32.48 4.24 -6.73
N GLY A 102 -33.13 3.41 -5.90
CA GLY A 102 -33.98 2.31 -6.36
C GLY A 102 -33.26 0.99 -6.65
N LEU A 103 -31.93 0.93 -6.52
CA LEU A 103 -31.18 -0.33 -6.62
C LEU A 103 -31.35 -1.19 -5.36
N SER A 104 -31.38 -2.50 -5.57
CA SER A 104 -31.34 -3.48 -4.48
C SER A 104 -29.98 -3.50 -3.79
N THR A 105 -29.92 -3.97 -2.54
CA THR A 105 -28.67 -4.16 -1.79
C THR A 105 -27.66 -5.02 -2.53
N PHE A 106 -28.11 -6.03 -3.28
CA PHE A 106 -27.25 -6.89 -4.09
C PHE A 106 -26.60 -6.11 -5.25
N GLN A 107 -27.37 -5.28 -5.96
CA GLN A 107 -26.85 -4.45 -7.05
C GLN A 107 -25.86 -3.40 -6.54
N ILE A 108 -26.14 -2.77 -5.40
CA ILE A 108 -25.20 -1.84 -4.75
C ILE A 108 -23.90 -2.56 -4.38
N GLY A 109 -23.99 -3.78 -3.87
CA GLY A 109 -22.82 -4.63 -3.59
C GLY A 109 -22.00 -4.91 -4.85
N LEU A 110 -22.65 -5.23 -5.98
CA LEU A 110 -21.96 -5.47 -7.26
C LEU A 110 -21.26 -4.20 -7.76
N LEU A 111 -21.91 -3.04 -7.68
CA LEU A 111 -21.29 -1.76 -8.05
C LEU A 111 -20.14 -1.39 -7.11
N SER A 112 -20.26 -1.69 -5.81
CA SER A 112 -19.20 -1.45 -4.83
C SER A 112 -17.98 -2.32 -5.06
N ALA A 113 -18.13 -3.48 -5.73
CA ALA A 113 -17.01 -4.33 -6.10
C ALA A 113 -16.15 -3.73 -7.24
N LEU A 114 -16.73 -2.88 -8.10
CA LEU A 114 -16.03 -2.32 -9.27
C LEU A 114 -14.78 -1.50 -8.90
N PRO A 115 -14.82 -0.55 -7.94
CA PRO A 115 -13.61 0.15 -7.51
C PRO A 115 -12.49 -0.77 -7.05
N HIS A 116 -12.82 -1.86 -6.36
CA HIS A 116 -11.83 -2.83 -5.89
C HIS A 116 -11.23 -3.65 -7.04
N ILE A 117 -12.04 -4.07 -8.02
CA ILE A 117 -11.55 -4.77 -9.21
C ILE A 117 -10.61 -3.85 -10.02
N CYS A 118 -11.01 -2.60 -10.24
CA CYS A 118 -10.16 -1.59 -10.90
C CYS A 118 -8.84 -1.40 -10.16
N ALA A 119 -8.89 -1.35 -8.82
CA ALA A 119 -7.70 -1.20 -8.00
C ALA A 119 -6.77 -2.41 -8.07
N VAL A 120 -7.28 -3.63 -8.09
CA VAL A 120 -6.46 -4.84 -8.28
C VAL A 120 -5.70 -4.77 -9.60
N LEU A 121 -6.40 -4.48 -10.70
CA LEU A 121 -5.76 -4.37 -12.02
C LEU A 121 -4.75 -3.22 -12.07
N GLY A 122 -5.17 -2.05 -11.58
CA GLY A 122 -4.34 -0.85 -11.60
C GLY A 122 -3.09 -0.99 -10.73
N MET A 123 -3.22 -1.47 -9.49
CA MET A 123 -2.08 -1.62 -8.59
C MET A 123 -1.04 -2.61 -9.11
N THR A 124 -1.48 -3.69 -9.78
CA THR A 124 -0.57 -4.66 -10.39
C THR A 124 0.21 -4.03 -11.53
N LEU A 125 -0.48 -3.35 -12.45
CA LEU A 125 0.18 -2.66 -13.57
C LEU A 125 1.11 -1.54 -13.08
N TRP A 126 0.70 -0.82 -12.04
CA TRP A 126 1.50 0.26 -11.44
C TRP A 126 2.77 -0.27 -10.78
N GLY A 127 2.68 -1.37 -10.04
CA GLY A 127 3.83 -2.04 -9.45
C GLY A 127 4.84 -2.49 -10.51
N ILE A 128 4.36 -3.17 -11.56
CA ILE A 128 5.21 -3.62 -12.69
C ILE A 128 5.90 -2.42 -13.37
N SER A 129 5.16 -1.32 -13.59
CA SER A 129 5.72 -0.10 -14.18
C SER A 129 6.79 0.53 -13.28
N SER A 130 6.52 0.63 -11.98
CA SER A 130 7.45 1.18 -10.99
C SER A 130 8.74 0.38 -10.94
N ASP A 131 8.65 -0.95 -10.98
CA ASP A 131 9.82 -1.83 -10.95
C ASP A 131 10.66 -1.73 -12.23
N ARG A 132 10.02 -1.54 -13.39
CA ARG A 132 10.72 -1.39 -14.68
C ARG A 132 11.46 -0.07 -14.80
N ASN A 133 10.86 1.03 -14.33
CA ASN A 133 11.41 2.37 -14.51
C ASN A 133 12.30 2.80 -13.33
N ASN A 134 12.19 2.15 -12.17
CA ASN A 134 12.87 2.51 -10.92
C ASN A 134 12.57 3.94 -10.42
N GLU A 135 11.51 4.57 -10.94
CA GLU A 135 11.07 5.93 -10.60
C GLU A 135 10.00 5.92 -9.50
N ARG A 136 10.30 5.27 -8.38
CA ARG A 136 9.35 5.01 -7.28
C ARG A 136 8.68 6.29 -6.78
N ARG A 137 9.42 7.39 -6.69
CA ARG A 137 8.90 8.72 -6.27
C ARG A 137 7.75 9.21 -7.16
N TRP A 138 7.91 9.09 -8.47
CA TRP A 138 6.94 9.60 -9.44
C TRP A 138 5.75 8.68 -9.51
N HIS A 139 5.97 7.37 -9.47
CA HIS A 139 4.87 6.40 -9.41
C HIS A 139 3.99 6.62 -8.18
N LEU A 140 4.60 6.91 -7.02
CA LEU A 140 3.88 7.22 -5.79
C LEU A 140 3.09 8.54 -5.88
N ALA A 141 3.73 9.60 -6.35
CA ALA A 141 3.10 10.91 -6.49
C ALA A 141 1.94 10.89 -7.52
N ILE A 142 2.14 10.26 -8.68
CA ILE A 142 1.10 10.16 -9.72
C ILE A 142 -0.06 9.30 -9.21
N ALA A 143 0.20 8.17 -8.54
CA ALA A 143 -0.86 7.37 -7.95
C ALA A 143 -1.69 8.16 -6.93
N ALA A 144 -1.04 8.97 -6.09
CA ALA A 144 -1.71 9.87 -5.15
C ALA A 144 -2.55 10.93 -5.86
N VAL A 145 -2.05 11.53 -6.95
CA VAL A 145 -2.80 12.50 -7.77
C VAL A 145 -4.00 11.84 -8.44
N VAL A 146 -3.86 10.62 -8.98
CA VAL A 146 -4.98 9.86 -9.54
C VAL A 146 -6.05 9.60 -8.47
N GLY A 147 -5.62 9.23 -7.27
CA GLY A 147 -6.49 9.05 -6.12
C GLY A 147 -7.26 10.33 -5.75
N ALA A 148 -6.54 11.45 -5.66
CA ALA A 148 -7.10 12.76 -5.36
C ALA A 148 -8.09 13.24 -6.44
N ALA A 149 -7.73 13.05 -7.71
CA ALA A 149 -8.57 13.37 -8.86
C ALA A 149 -9.86 12.53 -8.87
N GLY A 150 -9.79 11.25 -8.48
CA GLY A 150 -10.97 10.41 -8.35
C GLY A 150 -11.95 10.90 -7.28
N TRP A 151 -11.45 11.26 -6.09
CA TRP A 151 -12.29 11.87 -5.05
C TRP A 151 -12.86 13.23 -5.46
N ALA A 152 -12.06 14.07 -6.13
CA ALA A 152 -12.51 15.36 -6.65
C ALA A 152 -13.59 15.19 -7.74
N LEU A 153 -13.43 14.24 -8.65
CA LEU A 153 -14.43 13.93 -9.67
C LEU A 153 -15.75 13.49 -9.04
N THR A 154 -15.67 12.61 -8.04
CA THR A 154 -16.84 12.17 -7.26
C THR A 154 -17.53 13.34 -6.57
N ALA A 155 -16.77 14.33 -6.09
CA ALA A 155 -17.30 15.51 -5.41
C ALA A 155 -17.93 16.57 -6.35
N LEU A 156 -17.49 16.61 -7.61
CA LEU A 156 -17.90 17.63 -8.58
C LEU A 156 -19.09 17.21 -9.45
N THR A 157 -19.34 15.92 -9.58
CA THR A 157 -20.34 15.39 -10.51
C THR A 157 -21.65 15.06 -9.82
N GLU A 158 -22.75 15.34 -10.51
CA GLU A 158 -24.10 14.90 -10.14
C GLU A 158 -24.52 13.63 -10.91
N SER A 159 -23.64 13.12 -11.78
CA SER A 159 -23.92 11.91 -12.55
C SER A 159 -23.49 10.67 -11.77
N PRO A 160 -24.41 9.72 -11.47
CA PRO A 160 -24.07 8.50 -10.75
C PRO A 160 -22.96 7.68 -11.41
N VAL A 161 -22.94 7.68 -12.75
CA VAL A 161 -21.91 6.95 -13.53
C VAL A 161 -20.54 7.63 -13.39
N LEU A 162 -20.46 8.95 -13.50
CA LEU A 162 -19.19 9.66 -13.31
C LEU A 162 -18.71 9.60 -11.87
N SER A 163 -19.62 9.61 -10.90
CA SER A 163 -19.32 9.41 -9.48
C SER A 163 -18.67 8.03 -9.27
N LEU A 164 -19.25 6.98 -9.85
CA LEU A 164 -18.67 5.64 -9.82
C LEU A 164 -17.29 5.56 -10.49
N VAL A 165 -17.09 6.23 -11.63
CA VAL A 165 -15.78 6.34 -12.28
C VAL A 165 -14.78 7.05 -11.36
N GLY A 166 -15.21 8.11 -10.68
CA GLY A 166 -14.42 8.81 -9.67
C GLY A 166 -13.99 7.89 -8.52
N LEU A 167 -14.91 7.08 -7.98
CA LEU A 167 -14.60 6.09 -6.94
C LEU A 167 -13.61 5.02 -7.44
N CYS A 168 -13.74 4.55 -8.68
CA CYS A 168 -12.79 3.63 -9.29
C CYS A 168 -11.38 4.23 -9.40
N LEU A 169 -11.27 5.49 -9.85
CA LEU A 169 -9.99 6.20 -9.92
C LEU A 169 -9.40 6.43 -8.53
N ALA A 170 -10.23 6.85 -7.57
CA ALA A 170 -9.85 7.08 -6.19
C ALA A 170 -9.23 5.82 -5.59
N GLN A 171 -9.95 4.70 -5.68
CA GLN A 171 -9.51 3.42 -5.14
C GLN A 171 -8.26 2.90 -5.83
N THR A 172 -8.20 3.03 -7.16
CA THR A 172 -7.04 2.60 -7.94
C THR A 172 -5.79 3.37 -7.54
N GLY A 173 -5.87 4.70 -7.44
CA GLY A 173 -4.76 5.54 -7.01
C GLY A 173 -4.27 5.19 -5.60
N MET A 174 -5.19 5.10 -4.63
CA MET A 174 -4.85 4.75 -3.24
C MET A 174 -4.17 3.37 -3.13
N MET A 175 -4.71 2.34 -3.79
CA MET A 175 -4.15 0.98 -3.72
C MET A 175 -2.85 0.84 -4.50
N SER A 176 -2.67 1.61 -5.58
CA SER A 176 -1.43 1.61 -6.38
C SER A 176 -0.24 2.22 -5.64
N MET A 177 -0.49 3.07 -4.64
CA MET A 177 0.57 3.61 -3.78
C MET A 177 1.22 2.51 -2.93
N LEU A 178 0.47 1.50 -2.48
CA LEU A 178 0.94 0.46 -1.55
C LEU A 178 2.16 -0.35 -2.06
N PRO A 179 2.13 -0.98 -3.25
CA PRO A 179 3.25 -1.79 -3.71
C PRO A 179 4.52 -0.96 -3.89
N VAL A 180 4.40 0.28 -4.35
CA VAL A 180 5.53 1.19 -4.53
C VAL A 180 6.06 1.67 -3.18
N PHE A 181 5.17 2.07 -2.27
CA PHE A 181 5.51 2.58 -0.95
C PHE A 181 6.34 1.59 -0.14
N TRP A 182 5.94 0.31 -0.09
CA TRP A 182 6.61 -0.69 0.74
C TRP A 182 7.99 -1.11 0.25
N THR A 183 8.41 -0.67 -0.94
CA THR A 183 9.81 -0.80 -1.40
C THR A 183 10.74 0.26 -0.81
N LEU A 184 10.20 1.37 -0.26
CA LEU A 184 10.99 2.50 0.22
C LEU A 184 11.56 2.29 1.63
N PRO A 185 10.79 1.84 2.66
CA PRO A 185 11.36 1.62 4.00
C PRO A 185 12.50 0.60 3.98
N THR A 186 12.34 -0.48 3.20
CA THR A 186 13.30 -1.59 3.11
C THR A 186 14.57 -1.23 2.33
N ALA A 187 14.58 -0.10 1.61
CA ALA A 187 15.76 0.37 0.90
C ALA A 187 16.82 0.98 1.83
N PHE A 188 16.43 1.50 3.00
CA PHE A 188 17.38 2.13 3.94
C PHE A 188 17.27 1.63 5.39
N LEU A 189 16.16 0.98 5.77
CA LEU A 189 16.06 0.27 7.04
C LEU A 189 16.43 -1.20 6.84
N THR A 190 17.27 -1.74 7.72
CA THR A 190 17.73 -3.13 7.66
C THR A 190 17.70 -3.78 9.04
N GLY A 191 17.73 -5.12 9.09
CA GLY A 191 17.75 -5.89 10.33
C GLY A 191 16.62 -5.52 11.31
N ALA A 192 16.96 -5.37 12.59
CA ALA A 192 16.00 -5.01 13.64
C ALA A 192 15.37 -3.62 13.43
N ALA A 193 16.10 -2.65 12.87
CA ALA A 193 15.59 -1.31 12.58
C ALA A 193 14.53 -1.33 11.45
N ALA A 194 14.63 -2.25 10.49
CA ALA A 194 13.58 -2.47 9.48
C ALA A 194 12.29 -2.95 10.14
N ALA A 195 12.36 -3.98 10.99
CA ALA A 195 11.18 -4.49 11.69
C ALA A 195 10.52 -3.39 12.56
N GLY A 196 11.32 -2.67 13.35
CA GLY A 196 10.84 -1.58 14.21
C GLY A 196 10.27 -0.40 13.42
N GLY A 197 10.95 0.04 12.35
CA GLY A 197 10.50 1.15 11.52
C GLY A 197 9.25 0.81 10.72
N ILE A 198 9.15 -0.38 10.14
CA ILE A 198 7.94 -0.87 9.45
C ILE A 198 6.76 -0.95 10.43
N ALA A 199 6.99 -1.49 11.63
CA ALA A 199 5.96 -1.54 12.67
C ALA A 199 5.51 -0.13 13.08
N LEU A 200 6.44 0.81 13.27
CA LEU A 200 6.13 2.20 13.59
C LEU A 200 5.33 2.88 12.47
N ILE A 201 5.77 2.74 11.22
CA ILE A 201 5.07 3.27 10.04
C ILE A 201 3.63 2.76 10.00
N ASN A 202 3.45 1.45 10.14
CA ASN A 202 2.14 0.84 10.08
C ASN A 202 1.23 1.29 11.24
N SER A 203 1.79 1.37 12.45
CA SER A 203 1.04 1.72 13.67
C SER A 203 0.57 3.17 13.63
N VAL A 204 1.48 4.11 13.33
CA VAL A 204 1.16 5.55 13.35
C VAL A 204 0.23 5.92 12.20
N ALA A 205 0.44 5.38 11.00
CA ALA A 205 -0.42 5.69 9.86
C ALA A 205 -1.86 5.16 10.05
N ASN A 206 -2.03 3.99 10.67
CA ASN A 206 -3.37 3.45 10.92
C ASN A 206 -4.20 4.28 11.92
N ILE A 207 -3.56 5.12 12.75
CA ILE A 207 -4.28 6.13 13.54
C ILE A 207 -5.04 7.08 12.59
N GLY A 208 -4.49 7.41 11.42
CA GLY A 208 -5.20 8.17 10.39
C GLY A 208 -6.42 7.42 9.84
N GLY A 209 -6.29 6.11 9.67
CA GLY A 209 -7.41 5.24 9.29
C GLY A 209 -8.60 5.32 10.25
N PHE A 210 -8.34 5.40 11.56
CA PHE A 210 -9.38 5.59 12.57
C PHE A 210 -10.19 6.87 12.37
N PHE A 211 -9.53 7.97 11.96
CA PHE A 211 -10.20 9.25 11.71
C PHE A 211 -10.79 9.37 10.30
N GLY A 212 -10.43 8.50 9.36
CA GLY A 212 -10.80 8.65 7.95
C GLY A 212 -12.31 8.74 7.70
N ALA A 213 -13.08 7.82 8.29
CA ALA A 213 -14.54 7.83 8.20
C ALA A 213 -15.16 9.10 8.81
N THR A 214 -14.65 9.54 9.96
CA THR A 214 -15.11 10.78 10.63
C THR A 214 -14.79 12.02 9.79
N ILE A 215 -13.57 12.12 9.26
CA ILE A 215 -13.15 13.24 8.39
C ILE A 215 -14.05 13.29 7.15
N LEU A 216 -14.27 12.15 6.48
CA LEU A 216 -15.16 12.09 5.32
C LEU A 216 -16.60 12.48 5.69
N GLY A 217 -17.11 11.99 6.82
CA GLY A 217 -18.46 12.29 7.29
C GLY A 217 -18.67 13.76 7.67
N THR A 218 -17.66 14.42 8.24
CA THR A 218 -17.75 15.81 8.71
C THR A 218 -17.38 16.83 7.64
N PHE A 219 -16.34 16.57 6.85
CA PHE A 219 -15.76 17.52 5.90
C PHE A 219 -16.03 17.16 4.43
N GLY A 220 -16.64 16.00 4.16
CA GLY A 220 -17.05 15.57 2.83
C GLY A 220 -15.89 15.11 1.93
N LEU A 221 -16.22 14.85 0.66
CA LEU A 221 -15.33 14.22 -0.33
C LEU A 221 -14.05 15.02 -0.61
N TRP A 222 -14.13 16.35 -0.58
CA TRP A 222 -12.98 17.24 -0.80
C TRP A 222 -11.85 17.06 0.21
N SER A 223 -12.18 16.66 1.44
CA SER A 223 -11.17 16.37 2.46
C SER A 223 -10.28 15.18 2.08
N MET A 224 -10.86 14.17 1.42
CA MET A 224 -10.11 13.00 0.93
C MET A 224 -9.21 13.36 -0.24
N ALA A 225 -9.73 14.17 -1.18
CA ALA A 225 -8.95 14.68 -2.30
C ALA A 225 -7.75 15.51 -1.80
N ALA A 226 -7.98 16.43 -0.86
CA ALA A 226 -6.94 17.26 -0.26
C ALA A 226 -5.88 16.42 0.48
N CYS A 227 -6.31 15.39 1.23
CA CYS A 227 -5.41 14.51 1.95
C CYS A 227 -4.46 13.75 1.00
N LEU A 228 -4.99 13.15 -0.07
CA LEU A 228 -4.17 12.45 -1.06
C LEU A 228 -3.29 13.39 -1.87
N PHE A 229 -3.78 14.59 -2.18
CA PHE A 229 -2.97 15.61 -2.86
C PHE A 229 -1.79 16.06 -1.98
N ALA A 230 -2.00 16.22 -0.67
CA ALA A 230 -0.90 16.45 0.27
C ALA A 230 0.10 15.28 0.26
N GLY A 231 -0.39 14.03 0.18
CA GLY A 231 0.44 12.84 0.00
C GLY A 231 1.31 12.89 -1.25
N ALA A 232 0.76 13.38 -2.37
CA ALA A 232 1.51 13.58 -3.61
C ALA A 232 2.63 14.62 -3.45
N ILE A 233 2.34 15.75 -2.80
CA ILE A 233 3.34 16.79 -2.51
C ILE A 233 4.46 16.23 -1.62
N LEU A 234 4.11 15.48 -0.58
CA LEU A 234 5.09 14.85 0.32
C LEU A 234 5.95 13.83 -0.44
N ALA A 235 5.36 13.02 -1.31
CA ALA A 235 6.10 12.07 -2.15
C ALA A 235 7.10 12.78 -3.08
N MET A 236 6.75 13.94 -3.64
CA MET A 236 7.66 14.74 -4.46
C MET A 236 8.76 15.42 -3.61
N ALA A 237 8.41 15.97 -2.44
CA ALA A 237 9.35 16.58 -1.50
C ALA A 237 10.37 15.56 -0.96
N GLY A 238 10.00 14.28 -0.93
CA GLY A 238 10.86 13.14 -0.59
C GLY A 238 12.00 12.85 -1.57
N GLY A 239 12.27 13.70 -2.57
CA GLY A 239 13.32 13.51 -3.57
C GLY A 239 14.72 13.19 -3.03
N GLY A 240 15.03 13.55 -1.77
CA GLY A 240 16.24 13.14 -1.08
C GLY A 240 16.31 11.66 -0.67
N MET A 241 15.26 10.86 -0.92
CA MET A 241 15.23 9.42 -0.59
C MET A 241 15.98 8.55 -1.62
N ASN A 242 16.16 9.03 -2.85
CA ASN A 242 16.85 8.30 -3.94
C ASN A 242 18.39 8.40 -3.88
N SER A 243 18.94 9.37 -3.15
CA SER A 243 20.38 9.70 -3.21
C SER A 243 21.33 8.68 -2.57
N ALA A 244 20.82 7.56 -2.04
CA ALA A 244 21.66 6.49 -1.52
C ALA A 244 22.15 5.51 -2.60
N HIS A 245 21.45 5.40 -3.75
CA HIS A 245 21.88 4.51 -4.84
C HIS A 245 22.64 5.22 -5.97
N GLU A 246 22.44 6.53 -6.17
CA GLU A 246 23.16 7.29 -7.22
C GLU A 246 24.66 7.46 -6.92
N GLN A 247 25.09 7.30 -5.66
CA GLN A 247 26.52 7.31 -5.31
C GLN A 247 27.24 5.98 -5.57
N GLU A 248 26.52 4.89 -5.86
CA GLU A 248 27.11 3.56 -6.08
C GLU A 248 27.39 3.25 -7.56
N THR A 249 26.86 4.07 -8.48
CA THR A 249 27.05 3.91 -9.93
C THR A 249 28.20 4.75 -10.51
N ASP A 250 28.81 5.64 -9.71
CA ASP A 250 29.89 6.54 -10.14
C ASP A 250 31.26 6.24 -9.49
N THR A 251 31.45 5.05 -8.90
CA THR A 251 32.75 4.56 -8.40
C THR A 251 33.00 3.12 -8.81
#